data_AF-M7ZP51-F1
#
_entry.id   AF-M7ZP51-F1
#
_cell.length_a   1.000
_cell.length_b   1.000
_cell.length_c   1.000
_cell.angle_alpha   90.00
_cell.angle_beta   90.00
_cell.angle_gamma   90.00
#
_symmetry.space_group_name_H-M   'P 1'
#
loop_
_entity.id
_entity.type
_entity.pdbx_description
1 polymer ?
#
loop_
_entity_poly.entity_id
_entity_poly.type
_entity_poly.pdbx_seq_one_letter_code
_entity_poly.pdbx_strand_id
1 'polypeptide(L)'
;MAHAAEGEKPREEEQEHEEEVPGLDGFPGKVMHACEYRTGKGMEGKAVLVVGSGNSGMEIAYDLAEAGAATSIIVRSEIHTPAYPVVDVGTYAKIKTGEIRVLPAMKAVHGNVVEFADGKRHPFDAIVFATGYRSTTKKWLKSDDGLIGEDGMARRSFPEHWKGENGLYCAGMVRRGLYGSCEDAESIAEDISKKKKKPHQA
;
A
#
# COMPACT_ATOMS: atom_id res chain seq x y z
N MET A 1 0.27 26.24 29.12
CA MET A 1 -0.89 25.42 28.76
C MET A 1 -0.47 24.53 27.61
N ALA A 2 -0.44 23.21 27.82
CA ALA A 2 -0.03 22.25 26.81
C ALA A 2 -1.20 22.02 25.85
N HIS A 3 -1.01 22.33 24.57
CA HIS A 3 -1.88 21.86 23.52
C HIS A 3 -1.62 20.37 23.32
N ALA A 4 -2.57 19.53 23.74
CA ALA A 4 -2.61 18.14 23.37
C ALA A 4 -2.86 18.06 21.86
N ALA A 5 -1.96 17.39 21.14
CA ALA A 5 -2.20 16.99 19.76
C ALA A 5 -3.35 15.98 19.78
N GLU A 6 -4.45 16.31 19.10
CA GLU A 6 -5.53 15.37 18.82
C GLU A 6 -4.95 14.26 17.93
N GLY A 7 -4.97 13.03 18.44
CA GLY A 7 -4.59 11.86 17.65
C GLY A 7 -5.61 11.66 16.52
N GLU A 8 -5.12 11.60 15.28
CA GLU A 8 -5.93 11.18 14.14
C GLU A 8 -6.50 9.78 14.40
N LYS A 9 -7.82 9.66 14.29
CA LYS A 9 -8.54 8.39 14.31
C LYS A 9 -8.07 7.54 13.10
N PRO A 10 -7.86 6.22 13.23
CA PRO A 10 -7.53 5.37 12.08
C PRO A 10 -8.56 5.52 10.97
N ARG A 11 -8.13 5.61 9.70
CA ARG A 11 -9.04 5.66 8.55
C ARG A 11 -9.80 4.33 8.49
N GLU A 12 -11.12 4.38 8.69
CA GLU A 12 -11.99 3.19 8.86
C GLU A 12 -12.13 2.32 7.59
N GLU A 13 -11.53 2.73 6.46
CA GLU A 13 -11.79 2.18 5.12
C GLU A 13 -10.74 1.17 4.62
N GLU A 14 -9.51 1.17 5.17
CA GLU A 14 -8.38 0.35 4.68
C GLU A 14 -7.61 -0.31 5.84
N GLN A 15 -7.16 -1.54 5.64
CA GLN A 15 -6.35 -2.31 6.60
C GLN A 15 -4.95 -2.58 6.06
N GLU A 16 -3.99 -2.64 6.97
CA GLU A 16 -2.59 -2.91 6.62
C GLU A 16 -2.41 -4.32 6.09
N HIS A 17 -1.56 -4.46 5.08
CA HIS A 17 -1.17 -5.78 4.60
C HIS A 17 -0.08 -6.36 5.50
N GLU A 18 -0.48 -7.06 6.55
CA GLU A 18 0.44 -7.82 7.41
C GLU A 18 0.99 -9.03 6.66
N GLU A 19 2.32 -9.09 6.56
CA GLU A 19 3.02 -10.29 6.13
C GLU A 19 3.41 -11.09 7.36
N GLU A 20 2.93 -12.33 7.44
CA GLU A 20 3.39 -13.27 8.46
C GLU A 20 4.85 -13.65 8.18
N VAL A 21 5.76 -12.89 8.77
CA VAL A 21 7.20 -13.17 8.71
C VAL A 21 7.61 -13.90 9.99
N PRO A 22 8.10 -15.15 9.90
CA PRO A 22 8.55 -15.90 11.07
C PRO A 22 9.60 -15.13 11.89
N GLY A 23 9.37 -15.01 13.19
CA GLY A 23 10.28 -14.37 14.14
C GLY A 23 10.22 -12.84 14.19
N LEU A 24 9.35 -12.20 13.41
CA LEU A 24 9.20 -10.74 13.39
C LEU A 24 8.78 -10.17 14.76
N ASP A 25 7.92 -10.88 15.50
CA ASP A 25 7.48 -10.49 16.85
C ASP A 25 8.63 -10.37 17.85
N GLY A 26 9.77 -11.01 17.57
CA GLY A 26 10.99 -10.95 18.37
C GLY A 26 11.98 -9.87 17.94
N PHE A 27 11.64 -9.04 16.94
CA PHE A 27 12.52 -7.98 16.46
C PHE A 27 12.63 -6.86 17.51
N PRO A 28 13.84 -6.56 18.03
CA PRO A 28 14.01 -5.59 19.12
C PRO A 28 13.98 -4.13 18.64
N GLY A 29 14.08 -3.91 17.32
CA GLY A 29 14.08 -2.58 16.72
C GLY A 29 12.66 -2.06 16.42
N LYS A 30 12.58 -0.93 15.73
CA LYS A 30 11.28 -0.32 15.41
C LYS A 30 10.66 -1.00 14.18
N VAL A 31 9.45 -1.55 14.32
CA VAL A 31 8.63 -2.01 13.20
C VAL A 31 7.48 -1.03 13.00
N MET A 32 7.21 -0.64 11.75
CA MET A 32 6.05 0.21 11.42
C MET A 32 5.55 -0.08 10.01
N HIS A 33 4.28 0.22 9.74
CA HIS A 33 3.76 0.27 8.38
C HIS A 33 3.94 1.67 7.76
N ALA A 34 3.92 1.76 6.43
CA ALA A 34 4.08 3.01 5.70
C ALA A 34 3.02 4.07 6.08
N CYS A 35 1.84 3.67 6.56
CA CYS A 35 0.80 4.57 7.07
C CYS A 35 1.23 5.35 8.33
N GLU A 36 2.15 4.80 9.12
CA GLU A 36 2.69 5.41 10.36
C GLU A 36 3.97 6.20 10.08
N TYR A 37 4.61 5.97 8.94
CA TYR A 37 5.80 6.70 8.54
C TYR A 37 5.47 8.18 8.30
N ARG A 38 6.34 9.07 8.77
CA ARG A 38 6.18 10.53 8.62
C ARG A 38 7.42 11.20 8.04
N THR A 39 8.61 10.75 8.45
CA THR A 39 9.89 11.30 8.01
C THR A 39 11.04 10.38 8.44
N GLY A 40 12.16 10.45 7.72
CA GLY A 40 13.41 9.77 8.04
C GLY A 40 14.17 10.37 9.22
N LYS A 41 13.76 11.54 9.71
CA LYS A 41 14.44 12.23 10.83
C LYS A 41 14.62 11.32 12.04
N GLY A 42 15.86 11.20 12.54
CA GLY A 42 16.20 10.35 13.68
C GLY A 42 16.51 8.90 13.30
N MET A 43 16.63 8.62 12.00
CA MET A 43 17.16 7.38 11.44
C MET A 43 18.60 7.53 10.94
N GLU A 44 19.24 8.69 11.09
CA GLU A 44 20.66 8.89 10.78
C GLU A 44 21.54 7.78 11.37
N GLY A 45 22.34 7.16 10.50
CA GLY A 45 23.27 6.08 10.86
C GLY A 45 22.62 4.74 11.21
N LYS A 46 21.28 4.64 11.22
CA LYS A 46 20.57 3.39 11.50
C LYS A 46 20.42 2.55 10.23
N ALA A 47 20.50 1.24 10.38
CA ALA A 47 20.17 0.29 9.32
C ALA A 47 18.65 0.14 9.22
N VAL A 48 18.05 0.63 8.13
CA VAL A 48 16.59 0.60 7.94
C VAL A 48 16.23 -0.24 6.72
N LEU A 49 15.29 -1.18 6.91
CA LEU A 49 14.76 -2.03 5.85
C LEU A 49 13.37 -1.58 5.43
N VAL A 50 13.19 -1.25 4.15
CA VAL A 50 11.88 -0.99 3.56
C VAL A 50 11.39 -2.24 2.84
N VAL A 51 10.24 -2.77 3.26
CA VAL A 51 9.64 -3.99 2.69
C VAL A 51 8.62 -3.58 1.63
N GLY A 52 8.98 -3.72 0.36
CA GLY A 52 8.14 -3.38 -0.79
C GLY A 52 8.66 -2.18 -1.58
N SER A 53 8.46 -2.23 -2.89
CA SER A 53 8.98 -1.26 -3.87
C SER A 53 7.88 -0.60 -4.71
N GLY A 54 6.69 -0.44 -4.12
CA GLY A 54 5.66 0.44 -4.69
C GLY A 54 6.00 1.93 -4.49
N ASN A 55 5.11 2.84 -4.88
CA ASN A 55 5.33 4.29 -4.74
C ASN A 55 5.79 4.69 -3.34
N SER A 56 5.02 4.32 -2.31
CA SER A 56 5.39 4.62 -0.93
C SER A 56 6.74 4.01 -0.52
N GLY A 57 7.02 2.77 -0.93
CA GLY A 57 8.30 2.11 -0.62
C GLY A 57 9.50 2.85 -1.23
N MET A 58 9.36 3.32 -2.48
CA MET A 58 10.39 4.06 -3.18
C MET A 58 10.63 5.46 -2.58
N GLU A 59 9.56 6.18 -2.24
CA GLU A 59 9.64 7.50 -1.60
C GLU A 59 10.22 7.41 -0.18
N ILE A 60 9.76 6.45 0.62
CA ILE A 60 10.27 6.22 1.98
C ILE A 60 11.75 5.86 1.94
N ALA A 61 12.17 4.98 1.02
CA ALA A 61 13.58 4.62 0.88
C ALA A 61 14.45 5.82 0.50
N TYR A 62 13.93 6.73 -0.33
CA TYR A 62 14.62 7.96 -0.69
C TYR A 62 14.75 8.92 0.49
N ASP A 63 13.64 9.19 1.20
CA ASP A 63 13.62 10.08 2.38
C ASP A 63 14.54 9.57 3.50
N LEU A 64 14.57 8.25 3.74
CA LEU A 64 15.49 7.62 4.68
C LEU A 64 16.96 7.80 4.27
N ALA A 65 17.28 7.62 2.99
CA ALA A 65 18.63 7.80 2.49
C ALA A 65 19.08 9.26 2.56
N GLU A 66 18.22 10.22 2.21
CA GLU A 66 18.49 11.65 2.39
C GLU A 66 18.68 12.03 3.86
N ALA A 67 17.94 11.39 4.78
CA ALA A 67 18.14 11.49 6.22
C ALA A 67 19.35 10.70 6.74
N GLY A 68 20.25 10.22 5.88
CA GLY A 68 21.49 9.56 6.28
C GLY A 68 21.32 8.18 6.93
N ALA A 69 20.18 7.51 6.74
CA ALA A 69 20.00 6.13 7.17
C ALA A 69 20.68 5.15 6.20
N ALA A 70 21.25 4.07 6.73
CA ALA A 70 21.77 2.97 5.92
C ALA A 70 20.60 2.14 5.38
N THR A 71 20.10 2.54 4.20
CA THR A 71 18.79 2.10 3.70
C THR A 71 18.91 0.86 2.81
N SER A 72 18.05 -0.13 3.05
CA SER A 72 17.84 -1.27 2.15
C SER A 72 16.38 -1.39 1.76
N ILE A 73 16.10 -1.82 0.53
CA ILE A 73 14.75 -2.02 0.02
C ILE A 73 14.57 -3.43 -0.54
N ILE A 74 13.44 -4.06 -0.23
CA ILE A 74 13.06 -5.36 -0.79
C ILE A 74 12.25 -5.17 -2.06
N VAL A 75 12.69 -5.83 -3.13
CA VAL A 75 11.97 -5.92 -4.42
C VAL A 75 11.56 -7.38 -4.62
N ARG A 76 10.25 -7.68 -4.59
CA ARG A 76 9.71 -9.06 -4.54
C ARG A 76 9.43 -9.72 -5.90
N SER A 77 9.40 -8.96 -6.99
CA SER A 77 9.22 -9.53 -8.34
C SER A 77 9.75 -8.56 -9.40
N GLU A 78 10.00 -9.08 -10.60
CA GLU A 78 10.18 -8.27 -11.81
C GLU A 78 9.11 -7.18 -11.84
N ILE A 79 9.51 -5.97 -12.22
CA ILE A 79 8.63 -4.83 -12.41
C ILE A 79 7.66 -5.22 -13.54
N HIS A 80 6.60 -5.96 -13.22
CA HIS A 80 5.34 -5.78 -13.92
C HIS A 80 5.07 -4.32 -13.69
N THR A 81 5.21 -3.51 -14.73
CA THR A 81 4.78 -2.11 -14.74
C THR A 81 3.47 -2.10 -13.97
N PRO A 82 3.42 -1.50 -12.77
CA PRO A 82 2.16 -1.45 -12.06
C PRO A 82 1.19 -0.76 -13.04
N ALA A 83 -0.11 -1.02 -12.92
CA ALA A 83 -1.09 -0.23 -13.68
C ALA A 83 -1.01 1.29 -13.38
N TYR A 84 -0.05 1.69 -12.54
CA TYR A 84 0.27 3.00 -12.02
C TYR A 84 1.78 3.27 -12.26
N PRO A 85 2.15 4.47 -12.74
CA PRO A 85 3.55 4.84 -12.81
C PRO A 85 4.17 4.84 -11.40
N VAL A 86 5.37 4.27 -11.28
CA VAL A 86 6.22 4.53 -10.11
C VAL A 86 6.84 5.90 -10.31
N VAL A 87 6.57 6.83 -9.41
CA VAL A 87 7.15 8.18 -9.46
C VAL A 87 8.52 8.12 -8.79
N ASP A 88 9.58 8.18 -9.59
CA ASP A 88 10.95 8.25 -9.08
C ASP A 88 11.32 9.71 -8.79
N VAL A 89 11.55 10.02 -7.52
CA VAL A 89 12.02 11.33 -7.05
C VAL A 89 13.55 11.40 -6.89
N GLY A 90 14.26 10.33 -7.26
CA GLY A 90 15.71 10.20 -7.09
C GLY A 90 16.15 8.88 -6.45
N THR A 91 15.19 8.06 -6.01
CA THR A 91 15.43 6.72 -5.45
C THR A 91 16.26 5.86 -6.40
N TYR A 92 15.96 5.86 -7.70
CA TYR A 92 16.68 5.04 -8.67
C TYR A 92 18.15 5.46 -8.82
N ALA A 93 18.42 6.77 -8.77
CA ALA A 93 19.79 7.28 -8.79
C ALA A 93 20.58 6.79 -7.58
N LYS A 94 19.97 6.81 -6.39
CA LYS A 94 20.57 6.28 -5.15
C LYS A 94 20.75 4.77 -5.14
N ILE A 95 19.87 4.02 -5.80
CA ILE A 95 20.06 2.58 -6.04
C ILE A 95 21.28 2.36 -6.93
N LYS A 96 21.43 3.15 -8.00
CA LYS A 96 22.59 3.05 -8.91
C LYS A 96 23.92 3.38 -8.24
N THR A 97 23.95 4.35 -7.34
CA THR A 97 25.16 4.70 -6.58
C THR A 97 25.47 3.71 -5.44
N GLY A 98 24.51 2.84 -5.09
CA GLY A 98 24.62 1.89 -3.99
C GLY A 98 24.29 2.47 -2.61
N GLU A 99 23.83 3.73 -2.56
CA GLU A 99 23.36 4.37 -1.33
C GLU A 99 22.10 3.70 -0.78
N ILE A 100 21.22 3.22 -1.67
CA ILE A 100 20.10 2.34 -1.33
C ILE A 100 20.42 0.93 -1.83
N ARG A 101 20.50 -0.04 -0.91
CA ARG A 101 20.78 -1.44 -1.25
C ARG A 101 19.50 -2.19 -1.58
N VAL A 102 19.46 -2.85 -2.74
CA VAL A 102 18.36 -3.75 -3.11
C VAL A 102 18.60 -5.14 -2.54
N LEU A 103 17.60 -5.70 -1.86
CA LEU A 103 17.62 -7.03 -1.25
C LEU A 103 16.48 -7.90 -1.80
N PRO A 104 16.66 -9.24 -1.84
CA PRO A 104 15.61 -10.15 -2.24
C PRO A 104 14.54 -10.27 -1.16
N ALA A 105 13.51 -11.09 -1.39
CA ALA A 105 12.44 -11.31 -0.44
C ALA A 105 12.96 -11.69 0.96
N MET A 106 12.34 -11.13 1.99
CA MET A 106 12.58 -11.51 3.38
C MET A 106 12.03 -12.91 3.63
N LYS A 107 12.75 -13.70 4.42
CA LYS A 107 12.40 -15.09 4.73
C LYS A 107 12.08 -15.29 6.21
N ALA A 108 12.88 -14.72 7.11
CA ALA A 108 12.68 -14.84 8.56
C ALA A 108 13.45 -13.73 9.30
N VAL A 109 13.07 -13.49 10.56
CA VAL A 109 13.76 -12.58 11.47
C VAL A 109 14.30 -13.35 12.67
N HIS A 110 15.55 -13.08 13.05
CA HIS A 110 16.26 -13.71 14.16
C HIS A 110 16.86 -12.61 15.05
N GLY A 111 16.11 -12.16 16.07
CA GLY A 111 16.48 -10.97 16.85
C GLY A 111 16.49 -9.73 15.94
N ASN A 112 17.61 -9.01 15.86
CA ASN A 112 17.74 -7.86 14.95
C ASN A 112 18.24 -8.23 13.54
N VAL A 113 18.41 -9.52 13.23
CA VAL A 113 18.95 -9.99 11.95
C VAL A 113 17.85 -10.52 11.06
N VAL A 114 17.77 -10.00 9.83
CA VAL A 114 16.83 -10.46 8.81
C VAL A 114 17.54 -11.45 7.88
N GLU A 115 16.94 -12.62 7.67
CA GLU A 115 17.32 -13.62 6.66
C GLU A 115 16.53 -13.39 5.37
N PHE A 116 17.22 -13.44 4.23
CA PHE A 116 16.66 -13.21 2.91
C PHE A 116 16.63 -14.48 2.06
N ALA A 117 15.88 -14.46 0.95
CA ALA A 117 15.68 -15.62 0.08
C ALA A 117 16.97 -16.15 -0.57
N ASP A 118 18.00 -15.32 -0.72
CA ASP A 118 19.33 -15.72 -1.19
C ASP A 118 20.21 -16.36 -0.09
N GLY A 119 19.65 -16.55 1.11
CA GLY A 119 20.33 -17.10 2.27
C GLY A 119 21.20 -16.10 3.03
N LYS A 120 21.36 -14.86 2.54
CA LYS A 120 22.12 -13.83 3.26
C LYS A 120 21.36 -13.32 4.47
N ARG A 121 22.11 -12.77 5.41
CA ARG A 121 21.61 -12.23 6.67
C ARG A 121 22.19 -10.85 6.93
N HIS A 122 21.35 -9.90 7.32
CA HIS A 122 21.78 -8.53 7.63
C HIS A 122 21.07 -8.01 8.90
N PRO A 123 21.79 -7.30 9.79
CA PRO A 123 21.17 -6.64 10.93
C PRO A 123 20.43 -5.37 10.50
N PHE A 124 19.33 -5.06 11.20
CA PHE A 124 18.57 -3.83 11.03
C PHE A 124 18.13 -3.27 12.39
N ASP A 125 18.02 -1.94 12.46
CA ASP A 125 17.50 -1.20 13.61
C ASP A 125 16.01 -0.86 13.46
N ALA A 126 15.52 -0.81 12.22
CA ALA A 126 14.11 -0.59 11.93
C ALA A 126 13.66 -1.30 10.63
N ILE A 127 12.37 -1.64 10.60
CA ILE A 127 11.69 -2.21 9.44
C ILE A 127 10.45 -1.36 9.14
N VAL A 128 10.30 -0.92 7.90
CA VAL A 128 9.14 -0.18 7.40
C VAL A 128 8.42 -1.05 6.36
N PHE A 129 7.21 -1.50 6.68
CA PHE A 129 6.37 -2.26 5.75
C PHE A 129 5.66 -1.31 4.79
N ALA A 130 6.08 -1.30 3.53
CA ALA A 130 5.45 -0.60 2.41
C ALA A 130 4.73 -1.60 1.49
N THR A 131 4.00 -2.52 2.11
CA THR A 131 3.35 -3.69 1.48
C THR A 131 1.97 -3.38 0.92
N GLY A 132 1.48 -2.15 1.11
CA GLY A 132 0.19 -1.68 0.64
C GLY A 132 -0.95 -1.97 1.62
N TYR A 133 -2.17 -1.75 1.14
CA TYR A 133 -3.39 -1.88 1.95
C TYR A 133 -4.31 -2.96 1.39
N ARG A 134 -5.13 -3.52 2.27
CA ARG A 134 -6.32 -4.32 1.93
C ARG A 134 -7.58 -3.50 2.17
N SER A 135 -8.52 -3.62 1.26
CA SER A 135 -9.83 -3.02 1.39
C SER A 135 -10.61 -3.67 2.54
N THR A 136 -11.31 -2.85 3.33
CA THR A 136 -12.20 -3.34 4.40
C THR A 136 -13.66 -3.44 3.97
N THR A 137 -13.96 -3.24 2.68
CA THR A 137 -15.34 -3.14 2.15
C THR A 137 -16.24 -4.28 2.63
N LYS A 138 -15.77 -5.53 2.64
CA LYS A 138 -16.54 -6.69 3.12
C LYS A 138 -16.88 -6.67 4.62
N LYS A 139 -16.18 -5.88 5.43
CA LYS A 139 -16.42 -5.78 6.88
C LYS A 139 -17.61 -4.88 7.20
N TRP A 140 -17.86 -3.84 6.40
CA TRP A 140 -18.93 -2.88 6.64
C TRP A 140 -20.09 -2.99 5.65
N LEU A 141 -19.83 -3.40 4.40
CA LEU A 141 -20.84 -3.61 3.37
C LEU A 141 -21.46 -5.01 3.54
N LYS A 142 -22.59 -5.07 4.24
CA LYS A 142 -23.26 -6.32 4.64
C LYS A 142 -23.92 -7.08 3.49
N SER A 143 -24.30 -6.38 2.43
CA SER A 143 -24.87 -6.96 1.21
C SER A 143 -24.31 -6.20 0.03
N ASP A 144 -23.67 -6.93 -0.88
CA ASP A 144 -23.08 -6.37 -2.09
C ASP A 144 -23.56 -7.09 -3.35
N ASP A 145 -24.46 -8.05 -3.21
CA ASP A 145 -24.98 -8.90 -4.29
C ASP A 145 -23.84 -9.53 -5.13
N GLY A 146 -22.70 -9.82 -4.49
CA GLY A 146 -21.51 -10.36 -5.13
C GLY A 146 -20.68 -9.35 -5.92
N LEU A 147 -20.95 -8.05 -5.79
CA LEU A 147 -20.21 -6.97 -6.47
C LEU A 147 -18.76 -6.88 -5.98
N ILE A 148 -18.49 -7.16 -4.71
CA ILE A 148 -17.14 -7.10 -4.13
C ILE A 148 -16.58 -8.53 -4.03
N GLY A 149 -15.33 -8.70 -4.47
CA GLY A 149 -14.56 -9.92 -4.32
C GLY A 149 -14.06 -10.13 -2.89
N GLU A 150 -13.48 -11.30 -2.63
CA GLU A 150 -12.89 -11.63 -1.32
C GLU A 150 -11.68 -10.74 -0.98
N ASP A 151 -11.02 -10.18 -1.99
CA ASP A 151 -9.91 -9.23 -1.84
C ASP A 151 -10.36 -7.80 -1.53
N GLY A 152 -11.68 -7.59 -1.39
CA GLY A 152 -12.29 -6.28 -1.15
C GLY A 152 -12.31 -5.36 -2.37
N MET A 153 -11.97 -5.86 -3.57
CA MET A 153 -12.04 -5.14 -4.84
C MET A 153 -13.31 -5.52 -5.62
N ALA A 154 -13.58 -4.89 -6.76
CA ALA A 154 -14.72 -5.30 -7.57
C ALA A 154 -14.50 -6.74 -8.08
N ARG A 155 -15.51 -7.60 -7.92
CA ARG A 155 -15.44 -9.02 -8.30
C ARG A 155 -15.31 -9.22 -9.81
N ARG A 156 -15.93 -8.33 -10.58
CA ARG A 156 -15.90 -8.34 -12.05
C ARG A 156 -14.76 -7.45 -12.56
N SER A 157 -14.25 -7.76 -13.75
CA SER A 157 -13.26 -6.94 -14.43
C SER A 157 -13.90 -5.82 -15.24
N PHE A 158 -13.09 -4.83 -15.60
CA PHE A 158 -13.50 -3.81 -16.59
C PHE A 158 -13.99 -4.46 -17.88
N PRO A 159 -15.07 -3.95 -18.53
CA PRO A 159 -15.85 -2.76 -18.21
C PRO A 159 -17.11 -3.00 -17.36
N GLU A 160 -17.34 -4.21 -16.87
CA GLU A 160 -18.61 -4.59 -16.22
C GLU A 160 -18.56 -4.50 -14.69
N HIS A 161 -17.42 -4.07 -14.15
CA HIS A 161 -17.12 -4.07 -12.72
C HIS A 161 -17.91 -3.05 -11.90
N TRP A 162 -18.32 -1.94 -12.51
CA TRP A 162 -18.77 -0.74 -11.79
C TRP A 162 -20.23 -0.79 -11.33
N LYS A 163 -21.09 -1.67 -11.87
CA LYS A 163 -22.54 -1.63 -11.62
C LYS A 163 -23.06 -2.87 -10.90
N GLY A 164 -23.46 -2.73 -9.64
CA GLY A 164 -24.17 -3.75 -8.88
C GLY A 164 -25.69 -3.68 -9.01
N GLU A 165 -26.36 -4.47 -8.17
CA GLU A 165 -27.81 -4.42 -7.98
C GLU A 165 -28.20 -3.37 -6.93
N ASN A 166 -29.50 -3.12 -6.76
CA ASN A 166 -30.04 -2.28 -5.68
C ASN A 166 -29.46 -0.86 -5.56
N GLY A 167 -28.92 -0.32 -6.67
CA GLY A 167 -28.32 1.03 -6.69
C GLY A 167 -26.91 1.10 -6.11
N LEU A 168 -26.25 -0.04 -5.94
CA LEU A 168 -24.86 -0.13 -5.52
C LEU A 168 -23.91 -0.05 -6.73
N TYR A 169 -22.81 0.68 -6.59
CA TYR A 169 -21.81 0.86 -7.64
C TYR A 169 -20.39 0.81 -7.08
N CYS A 170 -19.43 0.46 -7.93
CA CYS A 170 -17.99 0.48 -7.64
C CYS A 170 -17.29 1.50 -8.55
N ALA A 171 -16.61 2.48 -7.96
CA ALA A 171 -15.73 3.40 -8.69
C ALA A 171 -14.28 3.21 -8.24
N GLY A 172 -13.36 2.99 -9.17
CA GLY A 172 -11.93 2.85 -8.87
C GLY A 172 -11.50 1.50 -8.29
N MET A 173 -12.42 0.54 -8.18
CA MET A 173 -12.17 -0.76 -7.51
C MET A 173 -11.59 -1.86 -8.42
N VAL A 174 -10.96 -1.50 -9.55
CA VAL A 174 -10.32 -2.46 -10.49
C VAL A 174 -8.87 -2.10 -10.83
N ARG A 175 -8.22 -1.29 -10.00
CA ARG A 175 -6.79 -0.93 -10.14
C ARG A 175 -6.42 -0.28 -11.49
N ARG A 176 -7.32 0.53 -12.07
CA ARG A 176 -7.14 1.21 -13.38
C ARG A 176 -6.73 2.69 -13.29
N GLY A 177 -6.14 3.12 -12.17
CA GLY A 177 -5.71 4.52 -12.05
C GLY A 177 -6.83 5.51 -11.80
N LEU A 178 -6.43 6.78 -11.73
CA LEU A 178 -7.35 7.92 -11.67
C LEU A 178 -8.25 7.97 -12.91
N TYR A 179 -7.68 7.73 -14.10
CA TYR A 179 -8.45 7.71 -15.35
C TYR A 179 -9.55 6.64 -15.34
N GLY A 180 -9.24 5.40 -14.94
CA GLY A 180 -10.27 4.36 -14.80
C GLY A 180 -11.33 4.72 -13.76
N SER A 181 -10.93 5.38 -12.66
CA SER A 181 -11.88 5.85 -11.65
C SER A 181 -12.81 6.94 -12.18
N CYS A 182 -12.32 7.82 -13.07
CA CYS A 182 -13.14 8.81 -13.77
C CYS A 182 -14.13 8.14 -14.73
N GLU A 183 -13.67 7.18 -15.55
CA GLU A 183 -14.55 6.41 -16.46
C GLU A 183 -15.69 5.73 -15.69
N ASP A 184 -15.37 5.16 -14.52
CA ASP A 184 -16.37 4.54 -13.64
C ASP A 184 -17.37 5.59 -13.14
N ALA A 185 -16.88 6.73 -12.65
CA ALA A 185 -17.72 7.81 -12.12
C ALA A 185 -18.68 8.38 -13.18
N GLU A 186 -18.19 8.57 -14.41
CA GLU A 186 -19.02 9.01 -15.55
C GLU A 186 -20.11 7.98 -15.86
N SER A 187 -19.76 6.69 -15.95
CA SER A 187 -20.69 5.60 -16.22
C SER A 187 -21.78 5.50 -15.14
N ILE A 188 -21.39 5.64 -13.87
CA ILE A 188 -22.30 5.65 -12.71
C ILE A 188 -23.25 6.85 -12.78
N ALA A 189 -22.72 8.05 -13.02
CA ALA A 189 -23.50 9.27 -13.10
C ALA A 189 -24.55 9.21 -14.22
N GLU A 190 -24.19 8.64 -15.36
CA GLU A 190 -25.12 8.41 -16.47
C GLU A 190 -26.25 7.45 -16.11
N ASP A 191 -25.94 6.31 -15.46
CA ASP A 191 -26.95 5.32 -15.06
C ASP A 191 -27.95 5.92 -14.06
N ILE A 192 -27.45 6.68 -13.06
CA ILE A 192 -28.27 7.39 -12.09
C ILE A 192 -29.16 8.43 -12.78
N SER A 193 -28.62 9.19 -13.74
CA SER A 193 -29.37 10.19 -14.50
C SER A 193 -30.50 9.56 -15.32
N LYS A 194 -30.23 8.43 -16.00
CA LYS A 194 -31.23 7.66 -16.76
C LYS A 194 -32.35 7.12 -15.86
N LYS A 195 -32.02 6.67 -14.65
CA LYS A 195 -33.01 6.22 -13.65
C LYS A 195 -33.89 7.35 -13.13
N LYS A 196 -33.32 8.54 -12.84
CA LYS A 196 -34.08 9.72 -12.39
C LYS A 196 -35.04 10.27 -13.46
N LYS A 197 -34.72 10.08 -14.75
CA LYS A 197 -35.57 10.50 -15.87
C LYS A 197 -36.74 9.57 -16.17
N LYS A 198 -36.84 8.41 -15.52
CA LYS A 198 -38.05 7.57 -15.52
C LYS A 198 -38.89 7.97 -14.30
N PRO A 199 -39.87 8.89 -14.41
CA PRO A 199 -40.85 9.04 -13.33
C PRO A 199 -41.56 7.70 -13.14
N HIS A 200 -41.92 7.37 -11.89
CA HIS A 200 -42.80 6.24 -11.57
C HIS A 200 -43.99 6.24 -12.53
N GLN A 201 -43.99 5.33 -13.51
CA GLN A 201 -45.23 4.85 -14.09
C GLN A 201 -45.80 3.89 -13.06
N ALA A 202 -46.64 4.45 -12.19
CA ALA A 202 -47.59 3.72 -11.38
C ALA A 202 -48.76 3.26 -12.27
#